data_AF-A0A2H0YT98-F1
#
_entry.id   AF-A0A2H0YT98-F1
#
_cell.length_a   1.000
_cell.length_b   1.000
_cell.length_c   1.000
_cell.angle_alpha   90.00
_cell.angle_beta   90.00
_cell.angle_gamma   90.00
#
_symmetry.space_group_name_H-M   'P 1'
#
loop_
_entity.id
_entity.type
_entity.pdbx_description
1 polymer ?
#
loop_
_entity_poly.entity_id
_entity_poly.type
_entity_poly.pdbx_seq_one_letter_code
_entity_poly.pdbx_strand_id
1 'polypeptide(L)' 'ISTPTGSTGYSLSANGPLVFPDLSVVLITPISAHTLSSRPLVLPSTTRIEVSLTDDRRGKGTISLDGQEQLPLFPGDLL' A
#
# COMPACT_ATOMS: atom_id res chain seq x y z
N ILE A 1 0.99 1.09 -0.52
CA ILE A 1 0.39 2.44 -0.48
C ILE A 1 1.12 3.29 -1.50
N SER A 2 0.43 4.13 -2.27
CA SER A 2 1.06 4.89 -3.35
C SER A 2 0.54 6.32 -3.42
N THR A 3 1.40 7.22 -3.88
CA THR A 3 1.06 8.60 -4.26
C THR A 3 0.38 8.62 -5.65
N PRO A 4 -0.24 9.73 -6.07
CA PRO A 4 -0.76 9.88 -7.42
C PRO A 4 0.31 9.65 -8.50
N THR A 5 1.52 10.20 -8.32
CA THR A 5 2.66 9.94 -9.21
C THR A 5 3.07 8.48 -9.20
N GLY A 6 3.09 7.84 -8.03
CA GLY A 6 3.37 6.42 -7.90
C GLY A 6 2.27 5.50 -8.43
N SER A 7 1.12 6.04 -8.87
CA SER A 7 0.04 5.23 -9.46
C SER A 7 0.47 4.52 -10.74
N THR A 8 1.44 5.09 -11.48
CA THR A 8 2.07 4.51 -12.68
C THR A 8 3.20 3.52 -12.35
N GLY A 9 3.63 3.45 -11.08
CA GLY A 9 4.67 2.53 -10.61
C GLY A 9 4.11 1.14 -10.28
N TYR A 10 4.59 0.54 -9.19
CA TYR A 10 4.19 -0.81 -8.80
C TYR A 10 2.68 -0.96 -8.53
N SER A 11 2.01 0.14 -8.15
CA SER A 11 0.55 0.17 -8.00
C SER A 11 -0.16 -0.21 -9.30
N LEU A 12 0.32 0.23 -10.47
CA LEU A 12 -0.25 -0.14 -11.77
C LEU A 12 -0.11 -1.64 -12.03
N SER A 13 1.06 -2.20 -11.74
CA SER A 13 1.33 -3.64 -11.89
C SER A 13 0.43 -4.50 -11.00
N ALA A 14 0.00 -3.98 -9.86
CA ALA A 14 -0.95 -4.62 -8.94
C ALA A 14 -2.42 -4.33 -9.27
N ASN A 15 -2.73 -3.89 -10.50
CA ASN A 15 -4.07 -3.52 -10.97
C ASN A 15 -4.68 -2.27 -10.28
N GLY A 16 -3.85 -1.39 -9.74
CA GLY A 16 -4.26 -0.07 -9.28
C GLY A 16 -4.60 0.87 -10.46
N PRO A 17 -5.47 1.88 -10.24
CA PRO A 17 -5.84 2.83 -11.28
C PRO A 17 -4.71 3.82 -11.59
N LEU A 18 -4.72 4.35 -12.81
CA LEU A 18 -3.94 5.54 -13.15
C LEU A 18 -4.60 6.77 -12.53
N VAL A 19 -3.79 7.61 -11.87
CA VAL A 19 -4.26 8.83 -11.20
C VAL A 19 -3.43 10.00 -11.68
N PHE A 20 -4.10 11.11 -11.97
CA PHE A 20 -3.42 12.33 -12.40
C PHE A 20 -2.52 12.88 -11.28
N PRO A 21 -1.25 13.25 -11.57
CA PRO A 21 -0.27 13.58 -10.53
C PRO A 21 -0.67 14.71 -9.57
N ASP A 22 -1.42 15.70 -10.05
CA ASP A 22 -1.77 16.89 -9.26
C ASP A 22 -2.97 16.68 -8.31
N LEU A 23 -3.59 15.50 -8.30
CA LEU A 23 -4.70 15.20 -7.39
C LEU A 23 -4.21 14.94 -5.97
N SER A 24 -4.86 15.54 -4.96
CA SER A 24 -4.48 15.33 -3.57
C SER A 24 -5.14 14.07 -2.97
N VAL A 25 -4.64 12.90 -3.37
CA VAL A 25 -5.16 11.58 -2.97
C VAL A 25 -4.05 10.59 -2.62
N VAL A 26 -4.40 9.53 -1.93
CA VAL A 26 -3.54 8.37 -1.64
C VAL A 26 -4.21 7.09 -2.13
N LEU A 27 -3.41 6.15 -2.65
CA LEU A 27 -3.88 4.88 -3.18
C LEU A 27 -3.48 3.71 -2.27
N ILE A 28 -4.40 2.78 -2.06
CA ILE A 28 -4.14 1.50 -1.42
C ILE A 28 -4.48 0.39 -2.41
N THR A 29 -3.45 -0.29 -2.92
CA THR A 29 -3.59 -1.35 -3.91
C THR A 29 -3.10 -2.67 -3.29
N PRO A 30 -4.00 -3.63 -3.00
CA PRO A 30 -3.61 -4.95 -2.51
C PRO A 30 -2.84 -5.73 -3.59
N ILE A 31 -1.76 -6.41 -3.22
CA ILE A 31 -0.97 -7.25 -4.13
C ILE A 31 -1.37 -8.71 -3.89
N SER A 32 -1.85 -9.38 -4.95
CA SER A 32 -2.22 -10.81 -4.93
C SER A 32 -3.07 -11.23 -3.73
N ALA A 33 -4.05 -10.40 -3.37
CA ALA A 33 -4.91 -10.64 -2.21
C ALA A 33 -5.74 -11.92 -2.39
N HIS A 34 -5.84 -12.72 -1.32
CA HIS A 34 -6.56 -13.99 -1.33
C HIS A 34 -8.09 -13.85 -1.34
N THR A 35 -8.62 -12.61 -1.28
CA THR A 35 -10.07 -12.35 -1.29
C THR A 35 -10.47 -11.65 -2.58
N LEU A 36 -11.58 -12.08 -3.19
CA LEU A 36 -12.08 -11.52 -4.45
C LEU A 36 -12.63 -10.09 -4.31
N SER A 37 -12.90 -9.64 -3.09
CA SER A 37 -13.41 -8.30 -2.78
C SER A 37 -12.30 -7.26 -2.55
N SER A 38 -11.03 -7.67 -2.50
CA SER A 38 -9.90 -6.75 -2.34
C SER A 38 -9.68 -5.94 -3.60
N ARG A 39 -10.25 -4.73 -3.63
CA ARG A 39 -10.12 -3.77 -4.73
C ARG A 39 -9.19 -2.62 -4.34
N PRO A 40 -8.50 -1.98 -5.30
CA PRO A 40 -7.79 -0.74 -5.04
C PRO A 40 -8.71 0.34 -4.47
N LEU A 41 -8.20 1.11 -3.52
CA LEU A 41 -8.90 2.24 -2.90
C LEU A 41 -8.18 3.54 -3.24
N VAL A 42 -8.95 4.59 -3.49
CA VAL A 42 -8.46 5.97 -3.65
C VAL A 42 -9.11 6.81 -2.56
N LEU A 43 -8.30 7.41 -1.71
CA LEU A 43 -8.74 8.15 -0.53
C LEU A 43 -8.18 9.58 -0.56
N PRO A 44 -8.82 10.56 0.09
CA PRO A 44 -8.24 11.90 0.27
C PRO A 44 -6.87 11.81 0.95
N SER A 45 -5.92 12.67 0.56
CA SER A 45 -4.57 12.74 1.14
C SER A 45 -4.55 13.04 2.64
N THR A 46 -5.63 13.62 3.18
CA THR A 46 -5.80 13.89 4.62
C THR A 46 -6.18 12.66 5.43
N THR A 47 -6.40 11.52 4.78
CA THR A 47 -6.78 10.27 5.46
C THR A 47 -5.58 9.69 6.18
N ARG A 48 -5.71 9.48 7.49
CA ARG A 48 -4.70 8.75 8.27
C ARG A 48 -4.86 7.25 8.01
N ILE A 49 -3.81 6.62 7.51
CA ILE A 49 -3.74 5.18 7.24
C ILE A 49 -2.77 4.61 8.26
N GLU A 50 -3.19 3.57 8.97
CA GLU A 50 -2.33 2.80 9.86
C GLU A 50 -2.23 1.36 9.35
N VAL A 51 -1.02 0.80 9.33
CA VAL A 51 -0.79 -0.60 8.94
C VAL A 51 -0.08 -1.34 10.05
N SER A 52 -0.62 -2.49 10.43
CA SER A 52 -0.02 -3.39 11.42
C SER A 52 -0.07 -4.84 10.96
N LEU A 53 0.86 -5.65 11.46
CA LEU A 53 0.82 -7.09 11.29
C LEU A 53 -0.11 -7.71 12.35
N THR A 54 -0.91 -8.68 11.93
CA THR A 54 -1.70 -9.48 12.86
C THR A 54 -0.82 -10.46 13.64
N ASP A 55 -1.08 -10.61 14.94
CA ASP A 55 -0.27 -11.43 15.85
C ASP A 55 -0.23 -12.93 15.50
N ASP A 56 -1.16 -13.42 14.67
CA ASP A 56 -1.31 -14.84 14.36
C ASP A 56 -0.40 -15.37 13.24
N ARG A 57 0.38 -14.49 12.59
CA ARG A 57 1.12 -14.87 11.38
C ARG A 57 2.57 -15.28 11.67
N ARG A 58 2.94 -16.47 11.19
CA ARG A 58 4.34 -16.94 11.10
C ARG A 58 5.17 -16.23 10.01
N GLY A 59 4.58 -15.28 9.28
CA GLY A 59 5.21 -14.58 8.17
C GLY A 59 5.97 -13.33 8.62
N LYS A 60 7.07 -13.00 7.93
CA LYS A 60 7.78 -11.73 8.10
C LYS A 60 7.12 -10.67 7.22
N GLY A 61 6.81 -9.50 7.77
CA GLY A 61 6.45 -8.33 6.99
C GLY A 61 7.71 -7.56 6.57
N THR A 62 7.65 -6.91 5.42
CA THR A 62 8.70 -5.99 4.97
C THR A 62 8.04 -4.76 4.37
N ILE A 63 8.59 -3.60 4.67
CA ILE A 63 8.24 -2.33 4.05
C ILE A 63 9.26 -2.05 2.96
N SER A 64 8.81 -1.63 1.78
CA SER A 64 9.68 -1.13 0.72
C SER A 64 9.32 0.33 0.43
N LEU A 65 10.29 1.23 0.52
CA LEU A 65 10.14 2.66 0.22
C LEU A 65 10.69 2.93 -1.18
N ASP A 66 9.81 3.34 -2.09
CA ASP A 66 10.11 3.62 -3.51
C ASP A 66 10.92 2.53 -4.25
N GLY A 67 10.91 1.29 -3.72
CA GLY A 67 11.68 0.18 -4.26
C GLY A 67 13.18 0.22 -3.96
N GLN A 68 13.66 1.19 -3.16
CA GLN A 68 15.08 1.40 -2.89
C GLN A 68 15.50 0.91 -1.51
N GLU A 69 14.68 1.19 -0.48
CA GLU A 69 14.95 0.78 0.89
C GLU A 69 13.97 -0.30 1.33
N GLN A 70 14.48 -1.34 2.01
CA GLN A 70 13.67 -2.38 2.63
C GLN A 70 13.89 -2.42 4.13
N LEU A 71 12.81 -2.37 4.89
CA LEU A 71 12.81 -2.43 6.34
C LEU A 71 11.97 -3.62 6.81
N PRO A 72 12.46 -4.43 7.77
CA PRO A 72 11.62 -5.46 8.39
C PRO A 72 10.47 -4.82 9.18
N LEU A 73 9.31 -5.45 9.16
CA LEU A 73 8.15 -5.09 9.97
C LEU A 73 7.85 -6.23 10.95
N PHE A 74 7.71 -5.91 12.23
CA PHE A 74 7.47 -6.87 13.30
C PHE A 74 6.06 -6.74 13.88
N PRO A 75 5.50 -7.81 14.48
CA PRO A 75 4.26 -7.71 15.25
C PRO A 75 4.37 -6.65 16.36
N GLY A 76 3.33 -5.84 16.51
CA GLY A 76 3.32 -4.69 17.43
C GLY A 76 3.79 -3.37 16.81
N ASP A 77 4.48 -3.39 15.67
CA ASP A 77 4.81 -2.17 14.94
C ASP A 77 3.54 -1.56 14.31
N LEU A 78 3.49 -0.22 14.29
CA LEU A 78 2.42 0.55 13.68
C LEU A 78 3.02 1.56 12.71
N LEU A 79 2.68 1.38 11.44
CA LEU A 79 3.10 2.18 10.30
C LEU A 79 2.10 3.30 10.03
#